data_AF-A0A6V8ENV8-F1
#
_entry.id   AF-A0A6V8ENV8-F1
#
_cell.length_a   1.000
_cell.length_b   1.000
_cell.length_c   1.000
_cell.angle_alpha   90.00
_cell.angle_beta   90.00
_cell.angle_gamma   90.00
#
_symmetry.space_group_name_H-M   'P 1'
#
loop_
_entity.id
_entity.type
_entity.pdbx_description
1 polymer ?
#
loop_
_entity_poly.entity_id
_entity_poly.type
_entity_poly.pdbx_seq_one_letter_code
_entity_poly.pdbx_strand_id
1 'polypeptide(L)'
;MAARASNDNSSSYDKAWTIHASIIGLNTGNILFQGLELDSSNPDMVVITGLTILAAALPFQAIFFLINSYIQEFDGMHELEYAMLERLLIICQVISYSSLIGIAILMTNTHHYIGMAFITSAILAILFLRTASNQADTLSRISR
;
A
#
# COMPACT_ATOMS: atom_id res chain seq x y z
N MET A 1 16.60 -25.79 -12.10
CA MET A 1 16.00 -25.22 -10.89
C MET A 1 16.30 -23.73 -10.68
N ALA A 2 17.35 -23.15 -11.31
CA ALA A 2 17.63 -21.70 -11.23
C ALA A 2 16.62 -20.79 -11.96
N ALA A 3 16.01 -21.24 -13.06
CA ALA A 3 15.06 -20.45 -13.85
C ALA A 3 13.67 -20.23 -13.20
N ARG A 4 13.38 -20.93 -12.09
CA ARG A 4 12.10 -20.81 -11.38
C ARG A 4 12.15 -19.72 -10.28
N ALA A 5 13.33 -19.50 -9.69
CA ALA A 5 13.53 -18.50 -8.65
C ALA A 5 13.55 -17.05 -9.20
N SER A 6 14.07 -16.86 -10.41
CA SER A 6 14.07 -15.54 -11.06
C SER A 6 12.68 -15.07 -11.50
N ASN A 7 11.78 -16.01 -11.86
CA ASN A 7 10.43 -15.70 -12.32
C ASN A 7 9.45 -15.38 -11.16
N ASP A 8 9.66 -15.99 -9.98
CA ASP A 8 8.83 -15.70 -8.81
C ASP A 8 9.15 -14.32 -8.21
N ASN A 9 10.43 -13.92 -8.18
CA ASN A 9 10.86 -12.63 -7.67
C ASN A 9 10.31 -11.46 -8.51
N SER A 10 10.46 -11.50 -9.84
CA SER A 10 9.90 -10.47 -10.72
C SER A 10 8.37 -10.33 -10.54
N SER A 11 7.66 -11.46 -10.46
CA SER A 11 6.21 -11.46 -10.26
C SER A 11 5.76 -10.83 -8.93
N SER A 12 6.59 -10.95 -7.88
CA SER A 12 6.29 -10.38 -6.56
C SER A 12 6.49 -8.87 -6.55
N TYR A 13 7.57 -8.39 -7.19
CA TYR A 13 7.83 -6.96 -7.36
C TYR A 13 6.76 -6.27 -8.20
N ASP A 14 6.34 -6.88 -9.32
CA ASP A 14 5.30 -6.31 -10.19
C ASP A 14 3.94 -6.18 -9.48
N LYS A 15 3.62 -7.12 -8.59
CA LYS A 15 2.41 -7.05 -7.75
C LYS A 15 2.49 -5.90 -6.76
N ALA A 16 3.60 -5.78 -6.03
CA ALA A 16 3.78 -4.69 -5.07
C ALA A 16 3.78 -3.31 -5.74
N TRP A 17 4.41 -3.22 -6.91
CA TRP A 17 4.39 -2.05 -7.78
C TRP A 17 2.98 -1.62 -8.17
N THR A 18 2.17 -2.58 -8.66
CA THR A 18 0.78 -2.31 -9.08
C THR A 18 -0.08 -1.81 -7.92
N ILE A 19 0.13 -2.37 -6.72
CA ILE A 19 -0.58 -1.95 -5.51
C ILE A 19 -0.18 -0.53 -5.11
N HIS A 20 1.11 -0.21 -5.07
CA HIS A 20 1.55 1.14 -4.73
C HIS A 20 1.10 2.18 -5.76
N ALA A 21 1.15 1.86 -7.06
CA ALA A 21 0.67 2.75 -8.12
C ALA A 21 -0.83 3.07 -7.99
N SER A 22 -1.64 2.06 -7.67
CA SER A 22 -3.08 2.26 -7.42
C SER A 22 -3.34 3.09 -6.17
N ILE A 23 -2.59 2.90 -5.08
CA ILE A 23 -2.69 3.73 -3.88
C ILE A 23 -2.26 5.18 -4.16
N ILE A 24 -1.15 5.41 -4.89
CA ILE A 24 -0.72 6.76 -5.30
C ILE A 24 -1.84 7.44 -6.09
N GLY A 25 -2.45 6.74 -7.05
CA GLY A 25 -3.57 7.26 -7.83
C GLY A 25 -4.77 7.64 -6.97
N LEU A 26 -5.14 6.79 -6.01
CA LEU A 26 -6.22 7.05 -5.07
C LEU A 26 -5.91 8.26 -4.16
N ASN A 27 -4.72 8.32 -3.59
CA ASN A 27 -4.28 9.41 -2.71
C ASN A 27 -4.28 10.74 -3.47
N THR A 28 -3.64 10.76 -4.66
CA THR A 28 -3.53 11.95 -5.50
C THR A 28 -4.90 12.41 -5.98
N GLY A 29 -5.76 11.49 -6.43
CA GLY A 29 -7.13 11.82 -6.84
C GLY A 29 -7.96 12.46 -5.73
N ASN A 30 -7.89 11.90 -4.51
CA ASN A 30 -8.59 12.48 -3.35
C ASN A 30 -8.07 13.87 -3.00
N ILE A 31 -6.74 14.06 -2.99
CA ILE A 31 -6.13 15.38 -2.74
C ILE A 31 -6.56 16.39 -3.80
N LEU A 32 -6.59 16.00 -5.08
CA LEU A 32 -6.98 16.90 -6.16
C LEU A 32 -8.45 17.31 -6.04
N PHE A 33 -9.38 16.35 -5.97
CA PHE A 33 -10.80 16.67 -5.98
C PHE A 33 -11.27 17.34 -4.69
N GLN A 34 -10.91 16.79 -3.53
CA GLN A 34 -11.33 17.37 -2.25
C GLN A 34 -10.53 18.64 -1.91
N GLY A 35 -9.29 18.76 -2.41
CA GLY A 35 -8.52 20.00 -2.28
C GLY A 35 -9.12 21.16 -3.09
N LEU A 36 -9.74 20.87 -4.25
CA LEU A 36 -10.47 21.87 -5.04
C LEU A 36 -11.83 22.24 -4.41
N GLU A 37 -12.45 21.32 -3.69
CA GLU A 37 -13.72 21.53 -2.97
C GLU A 37 -13.52 22.21 -1.59
N LEU A 38 -12.28 22.27 -1.10
CA LEU A 38 -11.96 22.79 0.23
C LEU A 38 -12.29 24.29 0.33
N ASP A 39 -13.21 24.65 1.23
CA ASP A 39 -13.50 26.05 1.54
C ASP A 39 -12.31 26.69 2.28
N SER A 40 -11.73 27.74 1.70
CA SER A 40 -10.60 28.45 2.29
C SER A 40 -10.95 29.25 3.54
N SER A 41 -12.24 29.54 3.78
CA SER A 41 -12.70 30.38 4.89
C SER A 41 -13.12 29.59 6.14
N ASN A 42 -13.63 28.37 5.96
CA ASN A 42 -14.01 27.47 7.05
C ASN A 42 -13.82 26.01 6.63
N PRO A 43 -12.57 25.51 6.59
CA PRO A 43 -12.31 24.18 6.07
C PRO A 43 -12.72 23.11 7.08
N ASP A 44 -13.29 22.01 6.57
CA ASP A 44 -13.57 20.83 7.39
C ASP A 44 -12.24 20.18 7.83
N MET A 45 -11.98 20.27 9.14
CA MET A 45 -10.75 19.76 9.74
C MET A 45 -10.61 18.23 9.61
N VAL A 46 -11.71 17.49 9.46
CA VAL A 46 -11.67 16.03 9.21
C VAL A 46 -11.12 15.77 7.82
N VAL A 47 -11.58 16.52 6.82
CA VAL A 47 -11.08 16.45 5.44
C VAL A 47 -9.62 16.85 5.38
N ILE A 48 -9.24 17.97 6.00
CA ILE A 48 -7.83 18.40 6.08
C ILE A 48 -6.97 17.29 6.68
N THR A 49 -7.41 16.68 7.78
CA THR A 49 -6.64 15.62 8.45
C THR A 49 -6.45 14.42 7.51
N GLY A 50 -7.51 13.98 6.84
CA GLY A 50 -7.44 12.90 5.85
C GLY A 50 -6.48 13.25 4.71
N LEU A 51 -6.64 14.42 4.09
CA LEU A 51 -5.78 14.88 3.00
C LEU A 51 -4.31 15.03 3.42
N THR A 52 -4.05 15.46 4.65
CA THR A 52 -2.69 15.57 5.21
C THR A 52 -2.03 14.20 5.34
N ILE A 53 -2.77 13.19 5.82
CA ILE A 53 -2.27 11.80 5.89
C ILE A 53 -1.93 11.27 4.49
N LEU A 54 -2.82 11.50 3.52
CA LEU A 54 -2.61 11.10 2.13
C LEU A 54 -1.36 11.77 1.55
N ALA A 55 -1.22 13.08 1.73
CA ALA A 55 -0.09 13.85 1.22
C ALA A 55 1.24 13.44 1.87
N ALA A 56 1.24 13.17 3.17
CA ALA A 56 2.41 12.71 3.89
C ALA A 56 2.90 11.32 3.44
N ALA A 57 2.00 10.46 2.92
CA ALA A 57 2.36 9.12 2.44
C ALA A 57 2.96 9.12 1.01
N LEU A 58 2.61 10.10 0.16
CA LEU A 58 3.12 10.21 -1.21
C LEU A 58 4.66 10.17 -1.36
N PRO A 59 5.46 10.89 -0.56
CA PRO A 59 6.92 10.83 -0.70
C PRO A 59 7.48 9.42 -0.42
N PHE A 60 6.91 8.68 0.54
CA PHE A 60 7.32 7.31 0.82
C PHE A 60 6.93 6.35 -0.31
N GLN A 61 5.79 6.59 -0.95
CA GLN A 61 5.35 5.84 -2.12
C GLN A 61 6.25 6.09 -3.34
N ALA A 62 6.68 7.34 -3.54
CA ALA A 62 7.63 7.69 -4.60
C ALA A 62 9.01 7.04 -4.37
N ILE A 63 9.51 7.08 -3.13
CA ILE A 63 10.78 6.41 -2.78
C ILE A 63 10.70 4.90 -3.00
N PHE A 64 9.59 4.26 -2.61
CA PHE A 64 9.36 2.84 -2.89
C PHE A 64 9.48 2.53 -4.39
N PHE A 65 8.86 3.35 -5.24
CA PHE A 65 8.93 3.20 -6.69
C PHE A 65 10.37 3.35 -7.22
N LEU A 66 11.10 4.38 -6.76
CA LEU A 66 12.48 4.63 -7.18
C LEU A 66 13.40 3.47 -6.79
N ILE A 67 13.32 3.00 -5.55
CA ILE A 67 14.13 1.88 -5.06
C ILE A 67 13.78 0.61 -5.84
N ASN A 68 12.50 0.32 -6.04
CA ASN A 68 12.06 -0.86 -6.77
C ASN A 68 12.57 -0.84 -8.23
N SER A 69 12.48 0.31 -8.90
CA SER A 69 13.04 0.48 -10.25
C SER A 69 14.56 0.30 -10.27
N TYR A 70 15.27 0.83 -9.26
CA TYR A 70 16.72 0.71 -9.16
C TYR A 70 17.17 -0.76 -9.00
N ILE A 71 16.48 -1.55 -8.16
CA ILE A 71 16.77 -2.98 -7.99
C ILE A 71 16.54 -3.74 -9.31
N GLN A 72 15.50 -3.40 -10.07
CA GLN A 72 15.20 -4.06 -11.34
C GLN A 72 16.22 -3.71 -12.45
N GLU A 73 16.76 -2.50 -12.45
CA GLU A 73 17.69 -2.03 -13.49
C GLU A 73 19.13 -2.53 -13.27
N PHE A 74 19.54 -2.78 -12.02
CA PHE A 74 20.93 -3.12 -11.68
C PHE A 74 21.11 -4.60 -11.28
N ASP A 75 21.48 -5.44 -12.26
CA ASP A 75 21.70 -6.90 -12.12
C ASP A 75 23.05 -7.29 -11.44
N GLY A 76 23.74 -6.33 -10.81
CA GLY A 76 25.10 -6.50 -10.25
C GLY A 76 25.27 -6.01 -8.82
N MET A 77 24.18 -5.80 -8.09
CA MET A 77 24.19 -5.25 -6.74
C MET A 77 24.85 -6.20 -5.73
N HIS A 78 25.68 -5.65 -4.84
CA HIS A 78 26.25 -6.44 -3.74
C HIS A 78 25.15 -6.88 -2.78
N GLU A 79 25.18 -8.14 -2.33
CA GLU A 79 24.18 -8.74 -1.40
C GLU A 79 23.88 -7.84 -0.17
N LEU A 80 24.89 -7.14 0.34
CA LEU A 80 24.74 -6.23 1.47
C LEU A 80 23.90 -4.99 1.13
N GLU A 81 24.10 -4.41 -0.05
CA GLU A 81 23.37 -3.24 -0.53
C GLU A 81 21.90 -3.59 -0.79
N TYR A 82 21.67 -4.75 -1.40
CA TYR A 82 20.33 -5.30 -1.61
C TYR A 82 19.56 -5.49 -0.30
N ALA A 83 20.19 -6.09 0.72
CA ALA A 83 19.56 -6.29 2.03
C ALA A 83 19.24 -4.97 2.76
N MET A 84 20.05 -3.92 2.55
CA MET A 84 19.76 -2.58 3.10
C MET A 84 18.56 -1.93 2.39
N LEU A 85 18.50 -2.05 1.06
CA LEU A 85 17.40 -1.53 0.26
C LEU A 85 16.08 -2.25 0.55
N GLU A 86 16.11 -3.56 0.74
CA GLU A 86 14.93 -4.35 1.11
C GLU A 86 14.33 -3.90 2.46
N ARG A 87 15.18 -3.63 3.46
CA ARG A 87 14.72 -3.07 4.75
C ARG A 87 14.06 -1.72 4.58
N LEU A 88 14.61 -0.86 3.73
CA LEU A 88 14.05 0.46 3.45
C LEU A 88 12.70 0.33 2.73
N LEU A 89 12.57 -0.58 1.76
CA LEU A 89 11.32 -0.88 1.05
C LEU A 89 10.20 -1.28 2.03
N ILE A 90 10.49 -2.17 2.98
CA ILE A 90 9.51 -2.60 3.98
C ILE A 90 9.00 -1.41 4.81
N ILE A 91 9.89 -0.50 5.22
CA ILE A 91 9.51 0.69 5.99
C ILE A 91 8.62 1.61 5.14
N CYS A 92 9.03 1.91 3.90
CA CYS A 92 8.24 2.71 2.97
C CYS A 92 6.88 2.09 2.68
N GLN A 93 6.81 0.76 2.57
CA GLN A 93 5.59 0.00 2.35
C GLN A 93 4.63 0.11 3.53
N VAL A 94 5.12 -0.01 4.77
CA VAL A 94 4.29 0.16 5.98
C VAL A 94 3.72 1.58 6.06
N ILE A 95 4.55 2.59 5.83
CA ILE A 95 4.10 3.99 5.86
C ILE A 95 3.12 4.27 4.72
N SER A 96 3.39 3.75 3.52
CA SER A 96 2.47 3.86 2.38
C SER A 96 1.10 3.28 2.69
N TYR A 97 1.02 2.05 3.23
CA TYR A 97 -0.26 1.43 3.56
C TYR A 97 -1.02 2.13 4.68
N SER A 98 -0.32 2.88 5.54
CA SER A 98 -1.00 3.70 6.55
C SER A 98 -1.91 4.78 5.94
N SER A 99 -1.70 5.17 4.67
CA SER A 99 -2.56 6.13 3.97
C SER A 99 -3.99 5.62 3.78
N LEU A 100 -4.21 4.30 3.80
CA LEU A 100 -5.54 3.71 3.76
C LEU A 100 -6.41 4.13 4.94
N ILE A 101 -5.81 4.49 6.08
CA ILE A 101 -6.53 5.07 7.23
C ILE A 101 -7.07 6.45 6.86
N GLY A 102 -6.27 7.28 6.20
CA GLY A 102 -6.72 8.59 5.69
C GLY A 102 -7.87 8.43 4.70
N ILE A 103 -7.80 7.44 3.80
CA ILE A 103 -8.90 7.13 2.87
C ILE A 103 -10.16 6.71 3.65
N ALA A 104 -10.03 5.86 4.67
CA ALA A 104 -11.16 5.44 5.48
C ALA A 104 -11.85 6.62 6.18
N ILE A 105 -11.07 7.55 6.73
CA ILE A 105 -11.56 8.79 7.35
C ILE A 105 -12.35 9.61 6.32
N LEU A 106 -11.76 9.86 5.14
CA LEU A 106 -12.39 10.65 4.09
C LEU A 106 -13.70 10.00 3.60
N MET A 107 -13.70 8.69 3.34
CA MET A 107 -14.90 7.96 2.91
C MET A 107 -16.03 8.01 3.94
N THR A 108 -15.68 7.96 5.23
CA THR A 108 -16.65 8.07 6.32
C THR A 108 -17.21 9.48 6.43
N ASN A 109 -16.37 10.51 6.20
CA ASN A 109 -16.79 11.90 6.18
C ASN A 109 -17.69 12.23 4.99
N THR A 110 -17.41 11.65 3.81
CA THR A 110 -18.22 11.84 2.60
C THR A 110 -19.63 11.28 2.77
N HIS A 111 -19.76 10.03 3.20
CA HIS A 111 -21.07 9.43 3.44
C HIS A 111 -20.96 8.19 4.34
N HIS A 112 -21.77 8.14 5.40
CA HIS A 112 -21.70 7.08 6.41
C HIS A 112 -21.81 5.65 5.82
N TYR A 113 -22.68 5.44 4.83
CA TYR A 113 -22.82 4.12 4.20
C TYR A 113 -21.58 3.70 3.39
N ILE A 114 -20.87 4.66 2.77
CA ILE A 114 -19.66 4.38 1.99
C ILE A 114 -18.52 3.99 2.95
N GLY A 115 -18.32 4.78 4.02
CA GLY A 115 -17.33 4.47 5.05
C GLY A 115 -17.57 3.11 5.71
N MET A 116 -18.82 2.80 6.08
CA MET A 116 -19.15 1.50 6.69
C MET A 116 -18.90 0.34 5.73
N ALA A 117 -19.28 0.46 4.46
CA ALA A 117 -19.03 -0.59 3.46
C ALA A 117 -17.52 -0.85 3.28
N PHE A 118 -16.69 0.20 3.27
CA PHE A 118 -15.24 0.09 3.20
C PHE A 118 -14.67 -0.65 4.41
N ILE A 119 -15.06 -0.24 5.63
CA ILE A 119 -14.58 -0.84 6.88
C ILE A 119 -15.01 -2.32 6.98
N THR A 120 -16.28 -2.64 6.68
CA THR A 120 -16.75 -4.02 6.70
C THR A 120 -16.01 -4.89 5.69
N SER A 121 -15.72 -4.35 4.50
CA SER A 121 -14.96 -5.07 3.47
C SER A 121 -13.52 -5.30 3.90
N ALA A 122 -12.87 -4.32 4.53
CA ALA A 122 -11.52 -4.45 5.05
C ALA A 122 -11.44 -5.54 6.15
N ILE A 123 -12.41 -5.57 7.07
CA ILE A 123 -12.50 -6.61 8.10
C ILE A 123 -12.66 -7.99 7.46
N LEU A 124 -13.59 -8.14 6.51
CA LEU A 124 -13.79 -9.41 5.80
C LEU A 124 -12.53 -9.86 5.06
N ALA A 125 -11.82 -8.95 4.40
CA ALA A 125 -10.56 -9.26 3.72
C ALA A 125 -9.49 -9.78 4.69
N ILE A 126 -9.35 -9.17 5.88
CA ILE A 126 -8.43 -9.65 6.91
C ILE A 126 -8.83 -11.04 7.41
N LEU A 127 -10.13 -11.30 7.62
CA LEU A 127 -10.61 -12.62 8.04
C LEU A 127 -10.34 -13.69 6.98
N PHE A 128 -10.55 -13.37 5.70
CA PHE A 128 -10.23 -14.27 4.60
C PHE A 128 -8.74 -14.56 4.49
N LEU A 129 -7.90 -13.53 4.63
CA LEU A 129 -6.45 -13.71 4.65
C LEU A 129 -6.03 -14.66 5.78
N ARG A 130 -6.52 -14.44 7.00
CA ARG A 130 -6.23 -15.29 8.16
C ARG A 130 -6.69 -16.73 7.94
N THR A 131 -7.89 -16.90 7.38
CA THR A 131 -8.44 -18.23 7.10
C THR A 131 -7.61 -18.97 6.06
N ALA A 132 -7.22 -18.29 4.97
CA ALA A 132 -6.39 -18.86 3.93
C ALA A 132 -4.99 -19.25 4.45
N SER A 133 -4.35 -18.39 5.25
CA SER A 133 -3.05 -18.71 5.87
C SER A 133 -3.13 -19.93 6.79
N ASN A 134 -4.17 -20.00 7.62
CA ASN A 134 -4.35 -21.16 8.52
C ASN A 134 -4.60 -22.47 7.75
N GLN A 135 -5.31 -22.41 6.62
CA GLN A 135 -5.50 -23.57 5.75
C GLN A 135 -4.19 -24.02 5.10
N ALA A 136 -3.39 -23.07 4.59
CA ALA A 136 -2.09 -23.37 4.02
C ALA A 136 -1.13 -24.01 5.04
N ASP A 137 -1.11 -23.48 6.26
CA ASP A 137 -0.31 -24.04 7.36
C ASP A 137 -0.74 -25.47 7.70
N THR A 138 -2.05 -25.73 7.77
CA THR A 138 -2.59 -27.05 8.05
C THR A 138 -2.21 -28.05 6.96
N LEU A 139 -2.35 -27.67 5.69
CA LEU A 139 -2.00 -28.52 4.55
C LEU A 139 -0.50 -28.84 4.52
N SER A 140 0.36 -27.85 4.81
CA SER A 140 1.82 -28.04 4.87
C SER A 140 2.25 -29.03 5.95
N ARG A 141 1.51 -29.12 7.06
CA ARG A 141 1.75 -30.08 8.15
C ARG A 141 1.28 -31.50 7.80
N ILE A 142 0.20 -31.65 7.04
CA ILE A 142 -0.34 -32.95 6.62
C ILE A 142 0.50 -33.56 5.48
N SER A 143 1.08 -32.72 4.63
CA SER A 143 1.93 -33.16 3.50
C SER A 143 3.37 -33.55 3.91
N ARG A 144 3.77 -33.34 5.16
CA ARG A 144 5.10 -33.69 5.70
C ARG A 144 5.03 -34.97 6.49
#